data_AF-A0A924WGF8-F1
#
_entry.id   AF-A0A924WGF8-F1
#
_cell.length_a   1.000
_cell.length_b   1.000
_cell.length_c   1.000
_cell.angle_alpha   90.00
_cell.angle_beta   90.00
_cell.angle_gamma   90.00
#
_symmetry.space_group_name_H-M   'P 1'
#
loop_
_entity.id
_entity.type
_entity.pdbx_description
1 polymer ?
#
loop_
_entity_poly.entity_id
_entity_poly.type
_entity_poly.pdbx_seq_one_letter_code
_entity_poly.pdbx_strand_id
1 'polypeptide(L)'
;MADPIVIAPGIGLDPGSLEVRFVRASGPGGQNVNKVSSAVELSCDLTRSGLPLDVRARAIALAGSRATADQRILISAQRFRTQQTNRDDALARLLALLARAAVRPKRRIATR
;
A
#
# COMPACT_ATOMS: atom_id res chain seq x y z
N MET A 1 -13.86 -12.68 -12.14
CA MET A 1 -13.60 -11.26 -11.83
C MET A 1 -13.39 -11.20 -10.33
N ALA A 2 -12.24 -10.74 -9.85
CA ALA A 2 -12.00 -10.63 -8.41
C ALA A 2 -12.81 -9.44 -7.86
N ASP A 3 -13.41 -9.61 -6.69
CA ASP A 3 -14.27 -8.59 -6.10
C ASP A 3 -13.44 -7.35 -5.70
N PRO A 4 -13.96 -6.13 -5.91
CA PRO A 4 -13.28 -4.91 -5.53
C PRO A 4 -13.11 -4.84 -4.01
N ILE A 5 -11.91 -4.49 -3.56
CA ILE A 5 -11.62 -4.31 -2.14
C ILE A 5 -12.20 -2.97 -1.70
N VAL A 6 -13.21 -2.99 -0.84
CA VAL A 6 -13.88 -1.77 -0.36
C VAL A 6 -12.93 -1.01 0.59
N ILE A 7 -12.58 0.22 0.22
CA ILE A 7 -11.73 1.11 1.02
C ILE A 7 -12.57 2.07 1.87
N ALA A 8 -13.65 2.58 1.27
CA ALA A 8 -14.58 3.51 1.90
C ALA A 8 -15.96 3.42 1.18
N PRO A 9 -17.04 4.01 1.74
CA PRO A 9 -18.34 4.01 1.08
C PRO A 9 -18.26 4.57 -0.35
N GLY A 10 -18.59 3.73 -1.34
CA GLY A 10 -18.51 4.09 -2.77
C GLY A 10 -17.11 4.16 -3.38
N ILE A 11 -16.06 3.73 -2.65
CA ILE A 11 -14.69 3.68 -3.15
C ILE A 11 -14.17 2.24 -3.04
N GLY A 12 -14.11 1.57 -4.19
CA GLY A 12 -13.50 0.25 -4.35
C GLY A 12 -12.09 0.37 -4.94
N LEU A 13 -11.22 -0.52 -4.50
CA LEU A 13 -9.89 -0.76 -5.06
C LEU A 13 -9.94 -2.03 -5.91
N ASP A 14 -9.56 -1.92 -7.18
CA ASP A 14 -9.41 -3.10 -8.04
C ASP A 14 -8.23 -3.96 -7.54
N PRO A 15 -8.44 -5.22 -7.11
CA PRO A 15 -7.35 -6.12 -6.74
C PRO A 15 -6.37 -6.37 -7.89
N GLY A 16 -6.78 -6.20 -9.15
CA GLY A 16 -5.90 -6.27 -10.33
C GLY A 16 -4.87 -5.15 -10.43
N SER A 17 -4.99 -4.10 -9.61
CA SER A 17 -4.00 -3.02 -9.47
C SER A 17 -2.89 -3.32 -8.47
N LEU A 18 -3.00 -4.45 -7.74
CA LEU A 18 -2.04 -4.88 -6.73
C LEU A 18 -1.07 -5.91 -7.32
N GLU A 19 0.21 -5.62 -7.19
CA GLU A 19 1.28 -6.54 -7.55
C GLU A 19 2.11 -6.87 -6.32
N VAL A 20 2.39 -8.16 -6.11
CA VAL A 20 3.16 -8.63 -4.95
C VAL A 20 4.41 -9.32 -5.45
N ARG A 21 5.55 -8.85 -4.98
CA ARG A 21 6.86 -9.38 -5.30
C ARG A 21 7.56 -9.87 -4.04
N PHE A 22 8.06 -11.09 -4.07
CA PHE A 22 8.86 -11.63 -2.97
C PHE A 22 10.32 -11.27 -3.21
N VAL A 23 10.96 -10.68 -2.20
CA VAL A 23 12.37 -10.28 -2.26
C VAL A 23 13.19 -11.03 -1.24
N ARG A 24 14.48 -11.17 -1.53
CA ARG A 24 15.45 -11.65 -0.54
C ARG A 24 15.63 -10.53 0.49
N ALA A 25 15.50 -10.87 1.78
CA ALA A 25 15.82 -9.94 2.85
C ALA A 25 17.31 -9.58 2.77
N SER A 26 17.63 -8.32 2.51
CA SER A 26 19.02 -7.86 2.42
C SER A 26 19.44 -7.33 3.78
N GLY A 27 20.30 -8.07 4.49
CA GLY A 27 20.87 -7.68 5.77
C GLY A 27 22.35 -8.07 5.83
N PRO A 28 23.25 -7.20 6.31
CA PRO A 28 24.66 -7.54 6.45
C PRO A 28 24.86 -8.60 7.53
N GLY A 29 25.52 -9.71 7.15
CA GLY A 29 26.15 -10.74 7.97
C GLY A 29 25.77 -10.85 9.45
N GLY A 30 24.93 -11.82 9.78
CA GLY A 30 24.77 -12.34 11.12
C GLY A 30 24.18 -13.75 11.04
N GLN A 31 24.74 -14.69 11.80
CA GLN A 31 24.33 -16.09 11.87
C GLN A 31 22.80 -16.16 11.93
N ASN A 32 22.13 -16.61 10.85
CA ASN A 32 20.68 -16.70 10.57
C ASN A 32 20.08 -15.79 9.46
N VAL A 33 20.84 -14.90 8.81
CA VAL A 33 20.32 -14.04 7.71
C VAL A 33 19.86 -14.82 6.45
N ASN A 34 20.35 -16.04 6.24
CA ASN A 34 20.17 -16.76 4.97
C ASN A 34 18.91 -17.61 4.81
N LYS A 35 18.06 -17.82 5.83
CA LYS A 35 17.17 -19.01 5.78
C LYS A 35 15.81 -18.85 5.10
N VAL A 36 15.21 -17.65 5.01
CA VAL A 36 13.91 -17.50 4.30
C VAL A 36 13.77 -16.12 3.69
N SER A 37 13.62 -16.06 2.36
CA SER A 37 13.19 -14.89 1.56
C SER A 37 11.76 -14.48 1.94
N SER A 38 11.56 -14.03 3.17
CA SER A 38 10.24 -13.71 3.72
C SER A 38 9.79 -12.29 3.38
N ALA A 39 10.70 -11.44 2.92
CA ALA A 39 10.41 -10.06 2.57
C ALA A 39 9.46 -9.97 1.37
N VAL A 40 8.49 -9.08 1.48
CA VAL A 40 7.44 -8.84 0.49
C VAL A 40 7.47 -7.36 0.10
N GLU A 41 7.44 -7.09 -1.19
CA GLU A 41 7.16 -5.79 -1.77
C GLU A 41 5.76 -5.84 -2.40
N LEU A 42 4.86 -4.96 -1.96
CA LEU A 42 3.55 -4.74 -2.52
C LEU A 42 3.58 -3.42 -3.30
N SER A 43 3.32 -3.48 -4.60
CA SER A 43 3.08 -2.31 -5.43
C SER A 43 1.59 -2.16 -5.74
N CYS A 44 1.09 -0.93 -5.67
CA CYS A 44 -0.27 -0.59 -6.06
C CYS A 44 -0.22 0.45 -7.17
N ASP A 45 -0.81 0.13 -8.32
CA ASP A 45 -0.96 1.07 -9.42
C ASP A 45 -2.22 1.91 -9.25
N LEU A 46 -2.07 3.17 -8.84
CA LEU A 46 -3.21 4.04 -8.59
C LEU A 46 -3.95 4.36 -9.89
N THR A 47 -3.32 4.28 -11.07
CA THR A 47 -3.98 4.57 -12.34
C THR A 47 -5.03 3.52 -12.68
N ARG A 48 -4.71 2.25 -12.41
CA ARG A 48 -5.57 1.08 -12.63
C ARG A 48 -6.48 0.74 -11.45
N SER A 49 -6.23 1.33 -10.28
CA SER A 49 -6.97 1.06 -9.04
C SER A 49 -8.48 1.35 -9.06
N GLY A 50 -8.97 2.13 -10.03
CA GLY A 50 -10.35 2.60 -10.06
C GLY A 50 -10.66 3.73 -9.06
N LEU A 51 -9.67 4.18 -8.29
CA LEU A 51 -9.86 5.24 -7.29
C LEU A 51 -10.14 6.61 -7.96
N PRO A 52 -10.93 7.49 -7.33
CA PRO A 52 -11.10 8.88 -7.77
C PRO A 52 -9.78 9.66 -7.78
N LEU A 53 -9.62 10.61 -8.72
CA LEU A 53 -8.41 11.41 -8.90
C LEU A 53 -7.95 12.14 -7.62
N ASP A 54 -8.90 12.66 -6.84
CA ASP A 54 -8.62 13.38 -5.59
C ASP A 54 -8.09 12.44 -4.50
N VAL A 55 -8.59 11.20 -4.44
CA VAL A 55 -8.08 10.15 -3.55
C VAL A 55 -6.67 9.74 -3.97
N ARG A 56 -6.42 9.57 -5.29
CA ARG A 56 -5.08 9.23 -5.81
C ARG A 56 -4.05 10.30 -5.43
N ALA A 57 -4.35 11.57 -5.66
CA ALA A 57 -3.46 12.68 -5.32
C ALA A 57 -3.15 12.72 -3.81
N ARG A 58 -4.17 12.52 -2.95
CA ARG A 58 -3.98 12.43 -1.50
C ARG A 58 -3.17 11.20 -1.09
N ALA A 59 -3.40 10.06 -1.72
CA ALA A 59 -2.65 8.83 -1.44
C ALA A 59 -1.17 8.99 -1.77
N ILE A 60 -0.84 9.62 -2.91
CA ILE A 60 0.55 9.95 -3.30
C ILE A 60 1.19 10.87 -2.26
N ALA A 61 0.49 11.94 -1.88
CA ALA A 61 0.98 12.88 -0.86
C ALA A 61 1.21 12.20 0.50
N LEU A 62 0.33 11.28 0.92
CA LEU A 62 0.46 10.52 2.17
C LEU A 62 1.53 9.43 2.11
N ALA A 63 1.77 8.85 0.92
CA ALA A 63 2.81 7.85 0.70
C ALA A 63 4.21 8.47 0.80
N GLY A 64 4.37 9.72 0.37
CA GLY A 64 5.65 10.43 0.43
C GLY A 64 6.71 9.69 -0.37
N SER A 65 7.82 9.29 0.28
CA SER A 65 8.91 8.53 -0.34
C SER A 65 8.52 7.14 -0.86
N ARG A 66 7.34 6.63 -0.49
CA ARG A 66 6.81 5.36 -0.99
C ARG A 66 6.08 5.49 -2.33
N ALA A 67 5.79 6.70 -2.78
CA ALA A 67 5.18 6.94 -4.08
C ALA A 67 6.25 7.06 -5.16
N THR A 68 5.96 6.53 -6.34
CA THR A 68 6.77 6.70 -7.55
C THR A 68 6.18 7.80 -8.44
N ALA A 69 6.99 8.28 -9.40
CA ALA A 69 6.54 9.26 -10.39
C ALA A 69 5.37 8.73 -11.25
N ASP A 70 5.34 7.41 -11.50
CA ASP A 70 4.27 6.72 -12.26
C ASP A 70 2.96 6.51 -11.48
N GLN A 71 2.70 7.30 -10.44
CA GLN A 71 1.51 7.17 -9.59
C GLN A 71 1.36 5.76 -8.97
N ARG A 72 2.48 5.11 -8.62
CA ARG A 72 2.46 3.83 -7.90
C ARG A 72 2.88 4.03 -6.46
N ILE A 73 2.32 3.21 -5.57
CA ILE A 73 2.74 3.15 -4.17
C ILE A 73 3.45 1.82 -3.96
N LEU A 74 4.68 1.87 -3.46
CA LEU A 74 5.48 0.72 -3.09
C LEU A 74 5.53 0.58 -1.56
N ILE A 75 5.14 -0.57 -1.04
CA ILE A 75 5.19 -0.91 0.39
C ILE A 75 6.01 -2.17 0.56
N SER A 76 7.12 -2.06 1.29
CA SER A 76 7.92 -3.21 1.70
C SER A 76 7.55 -3.67 3.12
N ALA A 77 7.48 -4.98 3.31
CA ALA A 77 7.22 -5.64 4.57
C ALA A 77 8.19 -6.82 4.75
N GLN A 78 8.96 -6.77 5.82
CA GLN A 78 9.94 -7.80 6.19
C GLN A 78 10.00 -8.02 7.71
N ARG A 79 8.91 -7.64 8.41
CA ARG A 79 8.84 -7.66 9.87
C ARG A 79 8.69 -9.08 10.42
N PHE A 80 8.05 -9.96 9.67
CA PHE A 80 7.67 -11.31 10.08
C PHE A 80 8.52 -12.38 9.39
N ARG A 81 8.52 -13.59 9.95
CA ARG A 81 9.31 -14.72 9.45
C ARG A 81 8.70 -15.41 8.22
N THR A 82 7.42 -15.17 7.94
CA THR A 82 6.68 -15.82 6.85
C THR A 82 6.28 -14.80 5.78
N GLN A 83 6.30 -15.24 4.52
CA GLN A 83 5.87 -14.41 3.38
C GLN A 83 4.40 -14.01 3.50
N GLN A 84 3.54 -14.92 3.95
CA GLN A 84 2.11 -14.65 4.09
C GLN A 84 1.85 -13.51 5.07
N THR A 85 2.44 -13.55 6.27
CA THR A 85 2.23 -12.50 7.28
C THR A 85 2.84 -11.17 6.84
N ASN A 86 3.96 -11.18 6.11
CA ASN A 86 4.50 -9.96 5.51
C ASN A 86 3.61 -9.40 4.39
N ARG A 87 2.97 -10.26 3.58
CA ARG A 87 1.99 -9.84 2.57
C ARG A 87 0.79 -9.18 3.22
N ASP A 88 0.24 -9.78 4.28
CA ASP A 88 -0.91 -9.25 4.99
C ASP A 88 -0.57 -7.91 5.68
N ASP A 89 0.63 -7.78 6.24
CA ASP A 89 1.14 -6.52 6.80
C ASP A 89 1.32 -5.43 5.73
N ALA A 90 1.89 -5.76 4.57
CA ALA A 90 2.01 -4.82 3.45
C ALA A 90 0.62 -4.34 2.96
N LEU A 91 -0.33 -5.28 2.83
CA LEU A 91 -1.69 -4.99 2.42
C LEU A 91 -2.40 -4.11 3.45
N ALA A 92 -2.32 -4.44 4.74
CA ALA A 92 -2.92 -3.64 5.81
C ALA A 92 -2.39 -2.20 5.81
N ARG A 93 -1.08 -2.01 5.60
CA ARG A 93 -0.47 -0.67 5.48
C ARG A 93 -0.98 0.10 4.27
N LEU A 94 -1.14 -0.58 3.12
CA LEU A 94 -1.70 0.03 1.91
C LEU A 94 -3.14 0.48 2.15
N LEU A 95 -3.99 -0.42 2.67
CA LEU A 95 -5.39 -0.14 2.94
C LEU A 95 -5.54 1.00 3.94
N ALA A 96 -4.74 1.02 5.01
CA ALA A 96 -4.75 2.13 5.97
C ALA A 96 -4.37 3.47 5.34
N LEU A 97 -3.40 3.47 4.42
CA LEU A 97 -3.01 4.68 3.68
C LEU A 97 -4.12 5.14 2.75
N LEU A 98 -4.72 4.23 1.97
CA LEU A 98 -5.81 4.53 1.06
C LEU A 98 -7.07 4.98 1.81
N ALA A 99 -7.39 4.38 2.96
CA ALA A 99 -8.49 4.81 3.81
C ALA A 99 -8.28 6.24 4.29
N ARG A 100 -7.07 6.60 4.74
CA ARG A 100 -6.72 7.99 5.11
C ARG A 100 -6.82 8.94 3.92
N ALA A 101 -6.46 8.50 2.72
CA ALA A 101 -6.63 9.28 1.50
C ALA A 101 -8.11 9.42 1.08
N ALA A 102 -8.95 8.45 1.41
CA ALA A 102 -10.38 8.46 1.12
C ALA A 102 -11.16 9.37 2.09
N VAL A 103 -10.65 9.57 3.31
CA VAL A 103 -11.22 10.57 4.24
C VAL A 103 -11.09 11.96 3.61
N ARG A 104 -12.23 12.51 3.16
CA ARG A 104 -12.27 13.91 2.70
C ARG A 104 -11.87 14.80 3.86
N PRO A 105 -10.94 15.76 3.68
CA PRO A 105 -10.66 16.74 4.71
C PRO A 105 -11.95 17.49 5.02
N LYS A 106 -12.42 17.39 6.27
CA LYS A 106 -13.59 18.13 6.74
C LYS A 106 -13.31 19.61 6.50
N ARG A 107 -14.19 20.29 5.77
CA ARG A 107 -14.10 21.74 5.55
C ARG A 107 -14.05 22.41 6.92
N ARG A 108 -12.87 22.90 7.33
CA ARG A 108 -12.74 23.72 8.52
C ARG A 108 -13.43 25.04 8.18
N ILE A 109 -14.66 25.20 8.63
CA ILE A 109 -15.30 26.51 8.65
C ILE A 109 -14.59 27.26 9.78
N ALA A 110 -13.83 28.30 9.43
CA ALA A 110 -13.29 29.21 10.44
C ALA A 110 -14.47 29.70 11.26
N THR A 111 -14.49 29.37 12.55
CA THR A 111 -15.51 29.87 13.46
C THR A 111 -15.07 31.28 13.85
N ARG A 112 -15.92 32.25 13.47
CA ARG A 112 -15.96 33.70 13.71
C ARG A 112 -14.73 34.41 14.26
#